data_AF-A0A1X7SPQ7-F1
#
_entry.id   AF-A0A1X7SPQ7-F1
#
_cell.length_a   1.000
_cell.length_b   1.000
_cell.length_c   1.000
_cell.angle_alpha   90.00
_cell.angle_beta   90.00
_cell.angle_gamma   90.00
#
_symmetry.space_group_name_H-M   'P 1'
#
loop_
_entity.id
_entity.type
_entity.pdbx_description
1 polymer ?
#
loop_
_entity_poly.entity_id
_entity_poly.type
_entity_poly.pdbx_seq_one_letter_code
_entity_poly.pdbx_strand_id
1 'polypeptide(L)'
;MAQYTEEVPATKEYEVLRRKASRLQQAISDPILLSIDLFSKNLVSHSTLQKVNVPATTPNAQNYEIIDSLLRAVAIDPKNFHKLLQVLEDHPPLLTVVGKEMKEDYESCTSPQEQKKVISVDGQDMQNEYDEMLGRLAGLVLDFQKVVEKANVNIEDLKQFVIVRYPDEQYRNELRKASDIN
;
A
#
# COMPACT_ATOMS: atom_id res chain seq x y z
N MET A 1 11.93 24.11 -19.43
CA MET A 1 11.87 22.65 -19.15
C MET A 1 11.26 22.50 -17.77
N ALA A 2 9.97 22.18 -17.70
CA ALA A 2 9.27 21.99 -16.44
C ALA A 2 9.38 20.51 -16.05
N GLN A 3 10.10 20.22 -14.97
CA GLN A 3 10.03 18.93 -14.29
C GLN A 3 8.70 18.89 -13.54
N TYR A 4 7.72 18.15 -14.07
CA TYR A 4 6.54 17.78 -13.29
C TYR A 4 6.92 16.54 -12.47
N THR A 5 7.39 16.76 -11.25
CA THR A 5 7.26 15.76 -10.20
C THR A 5 5.79 15.73 -9.80
N GLU A 6 5.07 14.72 -10.29
CA GLU A 6 3.74 14.35 -9.78
C GLU A 6 3.94 13.89 -8.32
N GLU A 7 3.91 14.83 -7.38
CA GLU A 7 3.76 14.51 -5.96
C GLU A 7 2.34 13.98 -5.78
N VAL A 8 2.21 12.66 -5.66
CA VAL A 8 0.99 12.04 -5.12
C VAL A 8 0.67 12.79 -3.83
N PRO A 9 -0.52 13.40 -3.68
CA PRO A 9 -0.85 14.19 -2.50
C PRO A 9 -0.67 13.29 -1.27
N ALA A 10 0.34 13.58 -0.46
CA ALA A 10 0.64 12.78 0.70
C ALA A 10 -0.52 12.94 1.68
N THR A 11 -1.23 11.84 1.94
CA THR A 11 -2.30 11.84 2.93
C THR A 11 -1.71 12.07 4.32
N LYS A 12 -2.51 12.62 5.21
CA LYS A 12 -2.07 12.92 6.58
C LYS A 12 -1.58 11.66 7.30
N GLU A 13 -2.27 10.55 7.07
CA GLU A 13 -1.93 9.21 7.56
C GLU A 13 -0.52 8.80 7.11
N TYR A 14 -0.22 8.99 5.82
CA TYR A 14 1.09 8.71 5.26
C TYR A 14 2.17 9.61 5.90
N GLU A 15 1.91 10.91 6.06
CA GLU A 15 2.87 11.84 6.66
C GLU A 15 3.13 11.57 8.14
N VAL A 16 2.11 11.13 8.89
CA VAL A 16 2.29 10.69 10.28
C VAL A 16 3.15 9.42 10.32
N LEU A 17 2.82 8.40 9.51
CA LEU A 17 3.59 7.16 9.47
C LEU A 17 5.05 7.42 9.03
N ARG A 18 5.25 8.25 8.00
CA ARG A 18 6.58 8.61 7.49
C ARG A 18 7.45 9.27 8.55
N ARG A 19 6.91 10.20 9.34
CA ARG A 19 7.63 10.86 10.44
C ARG A 19 8.02 9.87 11.55
N LYS A 20 7.20 8.85 11.79
CA LYS A 20 7.42 7.85 12.86
C LYS A 20 8.14 6.59 12.38
N ALA A 21 8.36 6.43 11.08
CA ALA A 21 8.93 5.24 10.45
C ALA A 21 10.25 4.77 11.09
N SER A 22 11.21 5.68 11.31
CA SER A 22 12.51 5.34 11.94
C SER A 22 12.35 4.80 13.36
N ARG A 23 11.47 5.41 14.16
CA ARG A 23 11.22 4.99 15.53
C ARG A 23 10.43 3.68 15.59
N LEU A 24 9.47 3.51 14.68
CA LEU A 24 8.75 2.26 14.51
C LEU A 24 9.72 1.13 14.15
N GLN A 25 10.63 1.36 13.19
CA GLN A 25 11.66 0.39 12.80
C GLN A 25 12.53 -0.07 13.98
N GLN A 26 12.89 0.85 14.88
CA GLN A 26 13.68 0.54 16.09
C GLN A 26 12.87 -0.20 17.16
N ALA A 27 11.55 -0.01 17.20
CA ALA A 27 10.67 -0.65 18.16
C ALA A 27 10.30 -2.10 17.77
N ILE A 28 10.57 -2.51 16.53
CA ILE A 28 10.35 -3.89 16.06
C ILE A 28 11.45 -4.79 16.62
N SER A 29 11.10 -5.54 17.67
CA SER A 29 11.98 -6.54 18.29
C SER A 29 11.89 -7.93 17.64
N ASP A 30 10.72 -8.27 17.07
CA ASP A 30 10.47 -9.54 16.39
C ASP A 30 9.79 -9.27 15.03
N PRO A 31 10.57 -9.10 13.94
CA PRO A 31 10.02 -8.81 12.62
C PRO A 31 9.21 -9.96 12.04
N ILE A 32 9.56 -11.20 12.37
CA ILE A 32 8.88 -12.39 11.84
C ILE A 32 7.47 -12.43 12.40
N LEU A 33 7.33 -12.35 13.73
CA LEU A 33 6.01 -12.34 14.38
C LEU A 33 5.15 -11.18 13.89
N LEU A 34 5.70 -9.97 13.88
CA LEU A 34 4.98 -8.79 13.41
C LEU A 34 4.54 -8.95 11.94
N SER A 35 5.37 -9.50 11.06
CA SER A 35 5.02 -9.69 9.66
C SER A 35 3.86 -10.67 9.45
N ILE A 36 3.72 -11.69 10.29
CA ILE A 36 2.59 -12.63 10.28
C ILE A 36 1.31 -11.91 10.67
N ASP A 37 1.35 -11.11 11.74
CA ASP A 37 0.17 -10.39 12.22
C ASP A 37 -0.26 -9.30 11.24
N LEU A 38 0.69 -8.56 10.66
CA LEU A 38 0.41 -7.60 9.58
C LEU A 38 -0.18 -8.29 8.35
N PHE A 39 0.30 -9.48 7.99
CA PHE A 39 -0.26 -10.25 6.89
C PHE A 39 -1.71 -10.69 7.19
N SER A 40 -1.99 -11.15 8.41
CA SER A 40 -3.34 -11.54 8.83
C SER A 40 -4.39 -10.41 8.72
N LYS A 41 -3.93 -9.16 8.83
CA LYS A 41 -4.75 -7.94 8.69
C LYS A 41 -4.72 -7.35 7.28
N ASN A 42 -4.11 -8.04 6.32
CA ASN A 42 -3.90 -7.58 4.94
C ASN A 42 -3.16 -6.23 4.84
N LEU A 43 -2.26 -5.94 5.79
CA LEU A 43 -1.42 -4.73 5.80
C LEU A 43 -0.12 -4.90 5.00
N VAL A 44 0.34 -6.12 4.87
CA VAL A 44 1.50 -6.48 4.05
C VAL A 44 1.15 -7.62 3.12
N SER A 45 1.84 -7.68 1.98
CA SER A 45 1.63 -8.73 0.98
C SER A 45 2.26 -10.06 1.41
N HIS A 46 1.82 -11.15 0.79
CA HIS A 46 2.49 -12.45 0.93
C HIS A 46 3.97 -12.38 0.49
N SER A 47 4.28 -11.56 -0.53
CA SER A 47 5.67 -11.35 -0.96
C SER A 47 6.51 -10.67 0.14
N THR A 48 5.96 -9.68 0.84
CA THR A 48 6.61 -9.05 1.99
C THR A 48 6.86 -10.06 3.11
N LEU A 49 5.86 -10.88 3.44
CA LEU A 49 6.00 -11.94 4.44
C LEU A 49 7.13 -12.92 4.08
N GLN A 50 7.21 -13.35 2.83
CA GLN A 50 8.27 -14.23 2.36
C GLN A 50 9.66 -13.59 2.48
N LYS A 51 9.79 -12.31 2.10
CA LYS A 51 11.06 -11.57 2.20
C LYS A 51 11.54 -11.42 3.64
N VAL A 52 10.64 -11.13 4.56
CA VAL A 52 10.96 -10.98 5.99
C VAL A 52 11.39 -12.33 6.59
N ASN A 53 10.81 -13.44 6.15
CA ASN A 53 11.10 -14.78 6.68
C ASN A 53 12.34 -15.45 6.08
N VAL A 54 13.13 -14.75 5.25
CA VAL A 54 14.35 -15.32 4.67
C VAL A 54 15.42 -15.50 5.77
N PRO A 55 15.98 -16.70 5.98
CA PRO A 55 16.95 -16.95 7.06
C PRO A 55 18.25 -16.12 6.98
N ALA A 56 18.59 -15.60 5.80
CA ALA A 56 19.81 -14.84 5.56
C ALA A 56 19.67 -13.32 5.77
N THR A 57 18.46 -12.80 6.01
CA THR A 57 18.25 -11.37 6.22
C THR A 57 18.52 -10.96 7.67
N THR A 58 19.18 -9.82 7.86
CA THR A 58 19.41 -9.27 9.20
C THR A 58 18.12 -8.66 9.75
N PRO A 59 17.93 -8.59 11.09
CA PRO A 59 16.76 -7.95 11.70
C PRO A 59 16.51 -6.52 11.20
N ASN A 60 17.56 -5.73 11.01
CA ASN A 60 17.42 -4.37 10.48
C ASN A 60 16.87 -4.34 9.05
N ALA A 61 17.29 -5.27 8.19
CA ALA A 61 16.79 -5.37 6.82
C ALA A 61 15.33 -5.85 6.81
N GLN A 62 14.98 -6.81 7.68
CA GLN A 62 13.61 -7.27 7.87
C GLN A 62 12.68 -6.13 8.34
N ASN A 63 13.12 -5.36 9.34
CA ASN A 63 12.38 -4.21 9.83
C ASN A 63 12.19 -3.17 8.72
N TYR A 64 13.22 -2.92 7.90
CA TYR A 64 13.11 -2.01 6.76
C TYR A 64 12.08 -2.46 5.73
N GLU A 65 12.06 -3.74 5.34
CA GLU A 65 11.08 -4.29 4.40
C GLU A 65 9.64 -4.15 4.92
N ILE A 66 9.42 -4.35 6.22
CA ILE A 66 8.12 -4.13 6.86
C ILE A 66 7.70 -2.66 6.74
N ILE A 67 8.58 -1.73 7.12
CA ILE A 67 8.27 -0.29 7.10
C ILE A 67 8.02 0.22 5.69
N ASP A 68 8.85 -0.15 4.71
CA ASP A 68 8.65 0.22 3.31
C ASP A 68 7.30 -0.31 2.79
N SER A 69 6.95 -1.55 3.12
CA SER A 69 5.67 -2.15 2.74
C SER A 69 4.49 -1.41 3.36
N LEU A 70 4.57 -1.03 4.64
CA LEU A 70 3.53 -0.28 5.34
C LEU A 70 3.35 1.14 4.76
N LEU A 71 4.46 1.83 4.46
CA LEU A 71 4.42 3.15 3.82
C LEU A 71 3.68 3.09 2.47
N ARG A 72 3.99 2.07 1.65
CA ARG A 72 3.27 1.84 0.39
C ARG A 72 1.80 1.51 0.62
N ALA A 73 1.49 0.65 1.59
CA ALA A 73 0.12 0.25 1.89
C ALA A 73 -0.75 1.45 2.33
N VAL A 74 -0.20 2.36 3.13
CA VAL A 74 -0.88 3.58 3.58
C VAL A 74 -0.95 4.64 2.48
N ALA A 75 0.06 4.74 1.62
CA ALA A 75 0.03 5.62 0.45
C ALA A 75 -1.07 5.21 -0.55
N ILE A 76 -1.31 3.90 -0.71
CA ILE A 76 -2.36 3.36 -1.59
C ILE A 76 -3.74 3.50 -0.93
N ASP A 77 -3.87 3.10 0.34
CA ASP A 77 -5.11 3.18 1.11
C ASP A 77 -4.83 3.74 2.52
N PRO A 78 -5.19 5.02 2.77
CA PRO A 78 -4.99 5.66 4.07
C PRO A 78 -5.63 4.92 5.24
N LYS A 79 -6.71 4.15 5.03
CA LYS A 79 -7.38 3.39 6.10
C LYS A 79 -6.49 2.31 6.70
N ASN A 80 -5.48 1.86 5.94
CA ASN A 80 -4.47 0.93 6.46
C ASN A 80 -3.68 1.51 7.63
N PHE A 81 -3.61 2.83 7.78
CA PHE A 81 -3.04 3.46 8.96
C PHE A 81 -3.83 3.13 10.23
N HIS A 82 -5.16 3.18 10.20
CA HIS A 82 -5.98 2.83 11.36
C HIS A 82 -5.91 1.34 11.71
N LYS A 83 -5.85 0.47 10.70
CA LYS A 83 -5.61 -0.97 10.91
C LYS A 83 -4.22 -1.21 11.52
N LEU A 84 -3.20 -0.48 11.06
CA LEU A 84 -1.85 -0.54 11.63
C LEU A 84 -1.86 -0.12 13.10
N LEU A 85 -2.54 0.97 13.46
CA LEU A 85 -2.65 1.40 14.86
C LEU A 85 -3.25 0.29 15.75
N GLN A 86 -4.29 -0.41 15.28
CA GLN A 86 -4.87 -1.54 16.02
C GLN A 86 -3.84 -2.66 16.24
N VAL A 87 -3.07 -3.05 15.20
CA VAL A 87 -2.03 -4.07 15.34
C VAL A 87 -0.95 -3.66 16.35
N LEU A 88 -0.55 -2.39 16.34
CA LEU A 88 0.48 -1.89 17.26
C LEU A 88 -0.02 -1.82 18.72
N GLU A 89 -1.31 -1.58 18.95
CA GLU A 89 -1.91 -1.61 20.28
C GLU A 89 -1.89 -3.03 20.90
N ASP A 90 -2.00 -4.08 20.08
CA ASP A 90 -2.01 -5.49 20.48
C ASP A 90 -0.59 -6.09 20.69
N HIS A 91 0.46 -5.31 20.52
CA HIS A 91 1.85 -5.77 20.47
C HIS A 91 2.70 -5.36 21.69
N PRO A 92 3.97 -5.82 21.80
CA PRO A 92 4.84 -5.48 22.92
C PRO A 92 4.94 -3.97 23.21
N PRO A 93 5.27 -3.59 24.47
CA PRO A 93 5.10 -2.20 24.94
C PRO A 93 5.78 -1.14 24.06
N LEU A 94 6.90 -1.46 23.42
CA LEU A 94 7.62 -0.53 22.55
C LEU A 94 6.82 -0.17 21.29
N LEU A 95 6.15 -1.14 20.66
CA LEU A 95 5.30 -0.91 19.50
C LEU A 95 4.01 -0.18 19.89
N THR A 96 3.42 -0.51 21.05
CA THR A 96 2.26 0.19 21.59
C THR A 96 2.56 1.68 21.85
N VAL A 97 3.74 1.99 22.40
CA VAL A 97 4.15 3.38 22.65
C VAL A 97 4.23 4.16 21.34
N VAL A 98 4.87 3.59 20.31
CA VAL A 98 4.96 4.25 19.00
C VAL A 98 3.58 4.40 18.35
N GLY A 99 2.70 3.39 18.46
CA GLY A 99 1.32 3.46 17.98
C GLY A 99 0.51 4.58 18.64
N LYS A 100 0.64 4.76 19.96
CA LYS A 100 0.00 5.87 20.69
C LYS A 100 0.49 7.24 20.22
N GLU A 101 1.80 7.41 20.07
CA GLU A 101 2.35 8.67 19.55
C GLU A 101 1.86 8.97 18.13
N MET A 102 1.78 7.95 17.27
CA MET A 102 1.22 8.11 15.91
C MET A 102 -0.24 8.54 15.95
N LYS A 103 -1.03 7.97 16.86
CA LYS A 103 -2.43 8.32 17.05
C LYS A 103 -2.59 9.76 17.54
N GLU A 104 -1.80 10.19 18.51
CA GLU A 104 -1.77 11.57 19.01
C GLU A 104 -1.38 12.57 17.93
N ASP A 105 -0.32 12.28 17.16
CA ASP A 105 0.11 13.11 16.02
C ASP A 105 -1.00 13.21 14.97
N TYR A 106 -1.70 12.11 14.69
CA TYR A 106 -2.84 12.10 13.79
C TYR A 106 -3.98 12.96 14.34
N GLU A 107 -4.40 12.78 15.58
CA GLU A 107 -5.50 13.55 16.19
C GLU A 107 -5.18 15.06 16.26
N SER A 108 -3.92 15.42 16.50
CA SER A 108 -3.47 16.82 16.55
C SER A 108 -3.59 17.57 15.21
N CYS A 109 -3.52 16.86 14.07
CA CYS A 109 -3.69 17.49 12.76
C CYS A 109 -5.15 17.43 12.26
N THR A 110 -6.13 17.01 13.07
CA THR A 110 -7.57 16.97 12.70
C THR A 110 -8.29 18.12 13.38
N SER A 111 -8.96 18.97 12.61
CA SER A 111 -9.90 19.93 13.19
C SER A 111 -11.14 19.19 13.74
N PRO A 112 -11.86 19.72 14.75
CA PRO A 112 -12.98 19.04 15.39
C PRO A 112 -14.17 18.68 14.48
N GLN A 113 -14.18 19.13 13.22
CA GLN A 113 -15.28 18.91 12.28
C GLN A 113 -15.23 17.54 11.58
N GLU A 114 -14.06 16.89 11.45
CA GLU A 114 -13.91 15.61 10.75
C GLU A 114 -14.26 14.39 11.62
N GLN A 115 -14.24 14.55 12.95
CA GLN A 115 -14.54 13.46 13.90
C GLN A 115 -15.99 12.96 13.82
N LYS A 116 -16.93 13.76 13.29
CA LYS A 116 -18.34 13.36 13.14
C LYS A 116 -18.60 12.40 11.97
N LYS A 117 -17.68 12.23 11.03
CA LYS A 117 -17.89 11.36 9.87
C LYS A 117 -17.58 9.89 10.15
N VAL A 118 -16.80 9.59 11.20
CA VAL A 118 -16.32 8.23 11.53
C VAL A 118 -17.38 7.39 12.27
N ILE A 119 -18.47 7.98 12.77
CA ILE A 119 -19.46 7.27 13.62
C ILE A 119 -20.67 6.75 12.81
N SER A 120 -20.78 7.05 11.51
CA SER A 120 -21.89 6.59 10.68
C SER A 120 -21.42 5.55 9.66
N VAL A 121 -21.17 4.32 10.12
CA VAL A 121 -21.07 3.15 9.22
C VAL A 121 -22.49 2.83 8.75
N ASP A 122 -22.94 3.54 7.72
CA ASP A 122 -24.13 3.19 6.95
C ASP A 122 -23.67 2.69 5.57
N GLY A 123 -24.36 1.70 5.01
CA GLY A 123 -23.92 0.91 3.85
C GLY A 123 -23.68 1.69 2.55
N GLN A 124 -23.86 3.00 2.54
CA GLN A 124 -23.57 3.91 1.43
C GLN A 124 -22.06 4.23 1.29
N ASP A 125 -21.27 4.17 2.36
CA ASP A 125 -19.84 4.53 2.28
C ASP A 125 -19.04 3.50 1.47
N MET A 126 -19.38 2.20 1.61
CA MET A 126 -18.77 1.13 0.82
C MET A 126 -19.10 1.22 -0.68
N GLN A 127 -20.30 1.68 -1.03
CA GLN A 127 -20.70 1.86 -2.43
C GLN A 127 -19.94 3.02 -3.08
N ASN A 128 -19.85 4.15 -2.38
CA ASN A 128 -19.11 5.32 -2.83
C ASN A 128 -17.61 5.03 -2.99
N GLU A 129 -17.03 4.21 -2.10
CA GLU A 129 -15.63 3.79 -2.18
C GLU A 129 -15.36 2.85 -3.36
N TYR A 130 -16.29 1.93 -3.63
CA TYR A 130 -16.21 1.06 -4.79
C TYR A 130 -16.29 1.88 -6.10
N ASP A 131 -17.21 2.85 -6.14
CA ASP A 131 -17.37 3.74 -7.30
C ASP A 131 -16.14 4.64 -7.50
N GLU A 132 -15.52 5.14 -6.43
CA GLU A 132 -14.28 5.92 -6.51
C GLU A 132 -13.11 5.07 -7.01
N MET A 133 -12.98 3.84 -6.51
CA MET A 133 -11.95 2.89 -6.96
C MET A 133 -12.13 2.54 -8.44
N LEU A 134 -13.37 2.31 -8.88
CA LEU A 134 -13.69 2.09 -10.28
C LEU A 134 -13.36 3.31 -11.15
N GLY A 135 -13.64 4.52 -10.67
CA GLY A 135 -13.30 5.75 -11.37
C GLY A 135 -11.79 5.92 -11.56
N ARG A 136 -11.00 5.65 -10.53
CA ARG A 136 -9.53 5.69 -10.61
C ARG A 136 -8.98 4.63 -11.56
N LEU A 137 -9.54 3.42 -11.53
CA LEU A 137 -9.16 2.34 -12.45
C LEU A 137 -9.48 2.70 -13.91
N ALA A 138 -10.68 3.25 -14.16
CA ALA A 138 -11.07 3.71 -15.49
C ALA A 138 -10.15 4.83 -16.00
N GLY A 139 -9.78 5.78 -15.13
CA GLY A 139 -8.80 6.82 -15.45
C GLY A 139 -7.44 6.24 -15.85
N LEU A 140 -6.94 5.28 -15.07
CA LEU A 140 -5.66 4.61 -15.35
C LEU A 140 -5.67 3.87 -16.70
N VAL A 141 -6.77 3.18 -17.01
CA VAL A 141 -6.93 2.48 -18.30
C VAL A 141 -6.95 3.47 -19.45
N LEU A 142 -7.66 4.59 -19.31
CA LEU A 142 -7.72 5.64 -20.35
C LEU A 142 -6.36 6.30 -20.58
N ASP A 143 -5.61 6.57 -19.52
CA ASP A 143 -4.28 7.17 -19.66
C ASP A 143 -3.27 6.19 -20.24
N PHE A 144 -3.36 4.90 -19.88
CA PHE A 144 -2.59 3.85 -20.53
C PHE A 144 -2.91 3.76 -22.03
N GLN A 145 -4.20 3.80 -22.39
CA GLN A 145 -4.64 3.79 -23.77
C GLN A 145 -4.08 4.98 -24.57
N LYS A 146 -4.15 6.20 -24.02
CA LYS A 146 -3.55 7.39 -24.67
C LYS A 146 -2.05 7.25 -24.88
N VAL A 147 -1.33 6.68 -23.91
CA VAL A 147 0.12 6.46 -24.03
C VAL A 147 0.42 5.44 -25.12
N VAL A 148 -0.33 4.33 -25.17
CA VAL A 148 -0.20 3.29 -26.21
C VAL A 148 -0.51 3.86 -27.60
N GLU A 149 -1.59 4.62 -27.75
CA GLU A 149 -1.96 5.29 -29.01
C GLU A 149 -0.91 6.30 -29.45
N LYS A 150 -0.45 7.16 -28.53
CA LYS A 150 0.56 8.19 -28.82
C LYS A 150 1.92 7.60 -29.18
N ALA A 151 2.32 6.54 -28.49
CA ALA A 151 3.59 5.86 -28.74
C ALA A 151 3.50 4.82 -29.87
N ASN A 152 2.30 4.65 -30.47
CA ASN A 152 2.01 3.67 -31.52
C ASN A 152 2.54 2.27 -31.16
N VAL A 153 2.31 1.87 -29.91
CA VAL A 153 2.86 0.62 -29.38
C VAL A 153 2.03 -0.55 -29.91
N ASN A 154 2.69 -1.48 -30.59
CA ASN A 154 2.08 -2.72 -31.01
C ASN A 154 1.82 -3.61 -29.78
N ILE A 155 0.57 -4.06 -29.64
CA ILE A 155 0.14 -4.98 -28.57
C ILE A 155 1.00 -6.25 -28.55
N GLU A 156 1.45 -6.73 -29.71
CA GLU A 156 2.28 -7.94 -29.79
C GLU A 156 3.69 -7.71 -29.20
N ASP A 157 4.28 -6.54 -29.45
CA ASP A 157 5.58 -6.17 -28.87
C ASP A 157 5.47 -6.00 -27.35
N LEU A 158 4.34 -5.45 -26.88
CA LEU A 158 4.06 -5.32 -25.45
C LEU A 158 3.90 -6.69 -24.78
N LYS A 159 3.19 -7.65 -25.42
CA LYS A 159 3.06 -9.03 -24.93
C LYS A 159 4.43 -9.69 -24.79
N GLN A 160 5.28 -9.57 -25.82
CA GLN A 160 6.64 -10.11 -25.77
C GLN A 160 7.47 -9.46 -24.65
N PHE A 161 7.37 -8.14 -24.48
CA PHE A 161 8.06 -7.44 -23.39
C PHE A 161 7.64 -7.95 -22.00
N VAL A 162 6.34 -8.14 -21.77
CA VAL A 162 5.82 -8.65 -20.49
C VAL A 162 6.28 -10.09 -20.25
N ILE A 163 6.23 -10.95 -21.28
CA ILE A 163 6.69 -12.35 -21.20
C ILE A 163 8.18 -12.44 -20.87
N VAL A 164 9.00 -11.55 -21.46
CA VAL A 164 10.44 -11.50 -21.21
C VAL A 164 10.75 -10.96 -19.80
N ARG A 165 9.98 -9.97 -19.34
CA ARG A 165 10.26 -9.27 -18.07
C ARG A 165 9.68 -9.97 -16.85
N TYR A 166 8.58 -10.71 -17.01
CA TYR A 166 7.89 -11.46 -15.96
C TYR A 166 7.62 -12.90 -16.45
N PRO A 167 8.64 -13.78 -16.40
CA PRO A 167 8.58 -15.11 -17.03
C PRO A 167 7.68 -16.13 -16.31
N ASP A 168 7.01 -15.73 -15.22
CA ASP A 168 6.14 -16.58 -14.42
C ASP A 168 4.98 -17.15 -15.27
N GLU A 169 4.74 -18.45 -15.13
CA GLU A 169 3.73 -19.20 -15.89
C GLU A 169 2.31 -18.70 -15.64
N GLN A 170 2.05 -18.10 -14.47
CA GLN A 170 0.74 -17.56 -14.14
C GLN A 170 0.35 -16.40 -15.07
N TYR A 171 1.29 -15.51 -15.41
CA TYR A 171 1.03 -14.40 -16.34
C TYR A 171 0.93 -14.85 -17.79
N ARG A 172 1.65 -15.91 -18.18
CA ARG A 172 1.56 -16.48 -19.53
C ARG A 172 0.17 -17.03 -19.83
N ASN A 173 -0.47 -17.65 -18.84
CA ASN A 173 -1.82 -18.19 -18.99
C ASN A 173 -2.88 -17.08 -19.09
N GLU A 174 -2.76 -16.01 -18.31
CA GLU A 174 -3.66 -14.86 -18.41
C GLU A 174 -3.48 -14.09 -19.73
N LEU A 175 -2.24 -13.91 -20.21
CA LEU A 175 -1.98 -13.30 -21.52
C LEU A 175 -2.54 -14.12 -22.70
N ARG A 176 -2.56 -15.45 -22.58
CA ARG A 176 -3.20 -16.32 -23.58
C ARG A 176 -4.72 -16.18 -23.61
N LYS A 177 -5.36 -15.94 -22.46
CA LYS A 177 -6.82 -15.72 -22.37
C LYS A 177 -7.26 -14.36 -22.90
N ALA A 178 -6.38 -13.37 -22.85
CA ALA A 178 -6.63 -12.03 -23.39
C ALA A 178 -6.62 -11.96 -24.94
N SER A 179 -6.67 -13.11 -25.64
CA SER A 179 -6.71 -13.20 -27.10
C SER A 179 -8.01 -12.70 -27.73
N ASP A 180 -9.06 -12.48 -26.94
CA ASP A 180 -10.43 -12.31 -27.44
C ASP A 180 -10.98 -10.88 -27.24
N ILE A 181 -10.12 -9.87 -27.06
CA ILE A 181 -10.55 -8.47 -27.09
C ILE A 181 -10.33 -7.94 -28.50
N ASN A 182 -11.36 -8.13 -29.34
CA ASN A 182 -11.55 -7.43 -30.61
C ASN A 182 -12.17 -6.05 -30.38
#